data_AF-A0A3Q9HQE6-F1
#
_entry.id   AF-A0A3Q9HQE6-F1
#
_cell.length_a   1.000
_cell.length_b   1.000
_cell.length_c   1.000
_cell.angle_alpha   90.00
_cell.angle_beta   90.00
_cell.angle_gamma   90.00
#
_symmetry.space_group_name_H-M   'P 1'
#
loop_
_entity.id
_entity.type
_entity.pdbx_description
1 polymer ?
#
loop_
_entity_poly.entity_id
_entity_poly.type
_entity_poly.pdbx_seq_one_letter_code
_entity_poly.pdbx_strand_id
1 'polypeptide(L)'
;MITDVKVVKRENIFNLILNLKEMITFMKEWKIFLALSVFEILRGFFMVQGQAWGIKWITNGCVQHDGDMLLWGIILLVGTVSLSTLFVYLIDYTSLKIIIKTKSDLRKKMIKSVINLRPIDLNLFDSGDLIYRLTNNVNDVSELYRAVYFFIGSFGKVSGSLVVGFILSWQLSITIILLGILKIWLDKTVIKKLQDIIKKIKAIESDLVKEVLEYIRGSFFFRIFGNEERIINQFRNVNEKFNEESIKEAKIDATTNVIMKLF
;
A
#
# COMPACT_ATOMS: atom_id res chain seq x y z
N MET A 1 6.87 -20.98 34.65
CA MET A 1 5.51 -20.47 34.97
C MET A 1 5.33 -18.97 34.65
N ILE A 2 6.31 -18.08 34.89
CA ILE A 2 6.21 -16.64 34.52
C ILE A 2 6.65 -16.37 33.06
N THR A 3 7.45 -17.27 32.48
CA THR A 3 7.91 -17.23 31.09
C THR A 3 6.82 -17.59 30.08
N ASP A 4 5.95 -18.57 30.39
CA ASP A 4 4.88 -19.01 29.48
C ASP A 4 3.75 -17.98 29.32
N VAL A 5 3.47 -17.19 30.37
CA VAL A 5 2.44 -16.13 30.32
C VAL A 5 2.87 -14.95 29.43
N LYS A 6 4.18 -14.67 29.35
CA LYS A 6 4.73 -13.60 28.47
C LYS A 6 4.62 -13.94 26.99
N VAL A 7 4.68 -15.22 26.62
CA VAL A 7 4.57 -15.68 25.23
C VAL A 7 3.10 -15.69 24.79
N VAL A 8 2.19 -16.21 25.63
CA VAL A 8 0.76 -16.33 25.32
C VAL A 8 0.04 -14.96 25.25
N LYS A 9 0.45 -13.96 26.05
CA LYS A 9 -0.10 -12.59 25.95
C LYS A 9 0.48 -11.78 24.78
N ARG A 10 1.73 -12.06 24.35
CA ARG A 10 2.30 -11.48 23.13
C ARG A 10 1.55 -11.95 21.89
N GLU A 11 1.19 -13.24 21.84
CA GLU A 11 0.39 -13.82 20.75
C GLU A 11 -1.01 -13.20 20.63
N ASN A 12 -1.69 -12.90 21.74
CA ASN A 12 -3.05 -12.36 21.70
C ASN A 12 -3.15 -10.93 21.14
N ILE A 13 -2.10 -10.11 21.26
CA ILE A 13 -2.05 -8.78 20.62
C ILE A 13 -1.48 -8.88 19.20
N PHE A 14 -0.61 -9.86 18.92
CA PHE A 14 -0.15 -10.18 17.57
C PHE A 14 -1.30 -10.64 16.67
N ASN A 15 -2.24 -11.42 17.21
CA ASN A 15 -3.48 -11.80 16.54
C ASN A 15 -4.42 -10.61 16.25
N LEU A 16 -4.30 -9.53 17.01
CA LEU A 16 -5.06 -8.28 16.82
C LEU A 16 -4.54 -7.46 15.62
N ILE A 17 -3.31 -7.73 15.18
CA ILE A 17 -2.65 -7.06 14.04
C ILE A 17 -2.73 -7.91 12.76
N LEU A 18 -2.94 -9.24 12.87
CA LEU A 18 -2.95 -10.14 11.72
C LEU A 18 -4.32 -10.71 11.32
N ASN A 19 -5.36 -10.62 12.15
CA ASN A 19 -6.68 -11.11 11.77
C ASN A 19 -7.37 -10.11 10.82
N LEU A 20 -7.23 -10.31 9.51
CA LEU A 20 -8.06 -9.69 8.47
C LEU A 20 -9.56 -9.74 8.83
N LYS A 21 -10.00 -10.81 9.49
CA LYS A 21 -11.37 -10.98 10.00
C LYS A 21 -11.74 -9.94 11.07
N GLU A 22 -10.83 -9.63 11.99
CA GLU A 22 -11.05 -8.56 12.97
C GLU A 22 -11.00 -7.20 12.28
N MET A 23 -10.05 -6.92 11.38
CA MET A 23 -9.99 -5.67 10.61
C MET A 23 -11.28 -5.40 9.80
N ILE A 24 -11.84 -6.43 9.17
CA ILE A 24 -13.14 -6.35 8.47
C ILE A 24 -14.29 -6.09 9.46
N THR A 25 -14.24 -6.68 10.66
CA THR A 25 -15.22 -6.42 11.72
C THR A 25 -15.05 -5.01 12.33
N PHE A 26 -13.84 -4.44 12.30
CA PHE A 26 -13.53 -3.07 12.72
C PHE A 26 -14.10 -2.03 11.75
N MET A 27 -14.24 -2.37 10.47
CA MET A 27 -14.90 -1.52 9.49
C MET A 27 -16.41 -1.53 9.72
N LYS A 28 -16.91 -0.60 10.56
CA LYS A 28 -18.35 -0.37 10.77
C LYS A 28 -19.11 -0.17 9.44
N GLU A 29 -18.41 0.24 8.39
CA GLU A 29 -18.90 0.51 7.03
C GLU A 29 -18.41 -0.54 5.99
N TRP A 30 -18.07 -1.77 6.39
CA TRP A 30 -17.55 -2.81 5.47
C TRP A 30 -18.45 -3.09 4.25
N LYS A 31 -19.77 -2.94 4.39
CA LYS A 31 -20.72 -3.08 3.27
C LYS A 31 -20.51 -2.01 2.20
N ILE A 32 -20.19 -0.79 2.60
CA ILE A 32 -19.89 0.32 1.68
C ILE A 32 -18.57 0.06 0.98
N PHE A 33 -17.55 -0.43 1.70
CA PHE A 33 -16.29 -0.83 1.09
C PHE A 33 -16.45 -1.93 0.03
N LEU A 34 -17.24 -2.97 0.33
CA LEU A 34 -17.53 -4.02 -0.65
C LEU A 34 -18.30 -3.47 -1.85
N ALA A 35 -19.30 -2.63 -1.64
CA ALA A 35 -20.05 -2.00 -2.73
C ALA A 35 -19.15 -1.16 -3.64
N LEU A 36 -18.27 -0.33 -3.06
CA LEU A 36 -17.27 0.44 -3.80
C LEU A 36 -16.31 -0.46 -4.57
N SER A 37 -15.86 -1.56 -3.95
CA SER A 37 -14.95 -2.52 -4.58
C SER A 37 -15.59 -3.19 -5.80
N VAL A 38 -16.86 -3.62 -5.71
CA VAL A 38 -17.62 -4.17 -6.84
C VAL A 38 -17.78 -3.12 -7.93
N PHE A 39 -18.11 -1.89 -7.55
CA PHE A 39 -18.28 -0.79 -8.49
C PHE A 39 -16.97 -0.45 -9.21
N GLU A 40 -15.82 -0.52 -8.54
CA GLU A 40 -14.50 -0.29 -9.13
C GLU A 40 -14.10 -1.40 -10.12
N ILE A 41 -14.45 -2.66 -9.84
CA ILE A 41 -14.30 -3.76 -10.81
C ILE A 41 -15.12 -3.45 -12.07
N LEU A 42 -16.40 -3.14 -11.92
CA LEU A 42 -17.29 -2.86 -13.05
C LEU A 42 -16.80 -1.65 -13.86
N ARG A 43 -16.48 -0.54 -13.19
CA ARG A 43 -15.93 0.66 -13.80
C ARG A 43 -14.65 0.34 -14.57
N GLY A 44 -13.72 -0.40 -13.96
CA GLY A 44 -12.48 -0.84 -14.60
C GLY A 44 -12.72 -1.67 -15.86
N PHE A 45 -13.65 -2.61 -15.81
CA PHE A 45 -14.02 -3.45 -16.95
C PHE A 45 -14.58 -2.61 -18.10
N PHE A 46 -15.62 -1.80 -17.86
CA PHE A 46 -16.28 -1.01 -18.89
C PHE A 46 -15.37 0.08 -19.47
N MET A 47 -14.49 0.68 -18.66
CA MET A 47 -13.50 1.63 -19.14
C MET A 47 -12.57 1.00 -20.18
N VAL A 48 -12.07 -0.22 -19.93
CA VAL A 48 -11.19 -0.92 -20.86
C VAL A 48 -11.91 -1.32 -22.14
N GLN A 49 -13.17 -1.78 -22.04
CA GLN A 49 -13.99 -2.05 -23.22
C GLN A 49 -14.18 -0.79 -24.06
N GLY A 50 -14.62 0.31 -23.44
CA GLY A 50 -14.85 1.58 -24.11
C GLY A 50 -13.61 2.11 -24.85
N GLN A 51 -12.45 2.03 -24.20
CA GLN A 51 -11.18 2.44 -24.81
C GLN A 51 -10.79 1.54 -25.99
N ALA A 52 -10.85 0.21 -25.83
CA ALA A 52 -10.44 -0.71 -26.88
C ALA A 52 -11.33 -0.62 -28.13
N TRP A 53 -12.65 -0.56 -27.94
CA TRP A 53 -13.60 -0.37 -29.04
C TRP A 53 -13.49 1.02 -29.67
N GLY A 54 -13.31 2.07 -28.86
CA GLY A 54 -13.09 3.42 -29.34
C GLY A 54 -11.84 3.50 -30.22
N ILE A 55 -10.71 2.96 -29.77
CA ILE A 55 -9.46 2.88 -30.56
C ILE A 55 -9.69 2.09 -31.85
N LYS A 56 -10.34 0.92 -31.78
CA LYS A 56 -10.63 0.11 -32.97
C LYS A 56 -11.44 0.89 -34.01
N TRP A 57 -12.48 1.61 -33.58
CA TRP A 57 -13.31 2.39 -34.49
C TRP A 57 -12.57 3.59 -35.07
N ILE A 58 -11.74 4.27 -34.29
CA ILE A 58 -10.86 5.33 -34.80
C ILE A 58 -9.92 4.76 -35.86
N THR A 59 -9.24 3.64 -35.59
CA THR A 59 -8.31 3.02 -36.54
C THR A 59 -9.03 2.58 -37.81
N ASN A 60 -10.18 1.92 -37.70
CA ASN A 60 -10.95 1.49 -38.86
C ASN A 60 -11.51 2.66 -39.67
N GLY A 61 -12.00 3.71 -39.02
CA GLY A 61 -12.46 4.93 -39.68
C GLY A 61 -11.34 5.63 -40.47
N CYS A 62 -10.12 5.68 -39.90
CA CYS A 62 -8.95 6.19 -40.61
C CYS A 62 -8.58 5.34 -41.84
N VAL A 63 -8.59 4.01 -41.73
CA VAL A 63 -8.24 3.10 -42.84
C VAL A 63 -9.31 3.14 -43.94
N GLN A 64 -10.59 3.15 -43.55
CA GLN A 64 -11.73 3.12 -44.48
C GLN A 64 -12.12 4.50 -44.99
N HIS A 65 -11.48 5.57 -44.49
CA HIS A 65 -11.83 6.97 -44.77
C HIS A 65 -13.29 7.31 -44.42
N ASP A 66 -13.83 6.65 -43.39
CA ASP A 66 -15.18 6.88 -42.86
C ASP A 66 -15.11 7.85 -41.67
N GLY A 67 -15.56 9.09 -41.92
CA GLY A 67 -15.57 10.17 -40.94
C GLY A 67 -16.54 9.95 -39.78
N ASP A 68 -17.65 9.26 -40.01
CA ASP A 68 -18.66 9.00 -38.98
C ASP A 68 -18.15 7.95 -37.99
N MET A 69 -17.57 6.85 -38.50
CA MET A 69 -16.96 5.82 -37.66
C MET A 69 -15.82 6.39 -36.80
N LEU A 70 -15.02 7.28 -37.38
CA LEU A 70 -13.95 7.99 -36.69
C LEU A 70 -14.52 8.85 -35.55
N LEU A 71 -15.54 9.67 -35.83
CA LEU A 71 -16.15 10.56 -34.86
C LEU A 71 -16.79 9.78 -33.70
N TRP A 72 -17.53 8.71 -33.99
CA TRP A 72 -18.10 7.85 -32.95
C TRP A 72 -17.03 7.14 -32.12
N GLY A 73 -15.92 6.74 -32.73
CA GLY A 73 -14.78 6.18 -32.02
C GLY A 73 -14.14 7.17 -31.03
N ILE A 74 -13.96 8.44 -31.45
CA ILE A 74 -13.46 9.51 -30.57
C ILE A 74 -14.44 9.78 -29.42
N ILE A 75 -15.73 9.92 -29.72
CA ILE A 75 -16.77 10.17 -28.71
C ILE A 75 -16.79 9.03 -27.68
N LEU A 76 -16.72 7.77 -28.12
CA LEU A 76 -16.70 6.62 -27.23
C LEU A 76 -15.46 6.62 -26.33
N LEU A 77 -14.28 6.88 -26.90
CA LEU A 77 -13.02 6.94 -26.15
C LEU A 77 -13.04 8.06 -25.11
N VAL A 78 -13.34 9.29 -25.53
CA VAL A 78 -13.36 10.47 -24.66
C VAL A 78 -14.46 10.34 -23.61
N GLY A 79 -15.65 9.88 -24.00
CA GLY A 79 -16.79 9.68 -23.11
C GLY A 79 -16.50 8.66 -22.03
N THR A 80 -15.92 7.50 -22.40
CA THR A 80 -15.59 6.43 -21.44
C THR A 80 -14.47 6.84 -20.48
N VAL A 81 -13.43 7.53 -20.96
CA VAL A 81 -12.35 8.06 -20.10
C VAL A 81 -12.89 9.13 -19.14
N SER A 82 -13.66 10.09 -19.65
CA SER A 82 -14.20 11.20 -18.84
C SER A 82 -15.15 10.68 -17.78
N LEU A 83 -16.10 9.83 -18.16
CA LEU A 83 -17.07 9.22 -17.25
C LEU A 83 -16.36 8.36 -16.19
N SER A 84 -15.38 7.56 -16.61
CA SER A 84 -14.58 6.76 -15.69
C SER A 84 -13.83 7.62 -14.67
N THR A 85 -13.25 8.75 -15.11
CA THR A 85 -12.51 9.67 -14.24
C THR A 85 -13.43 10.29 -13.19
N LEU A 86 -14.65 10.67 -13.56
CA LEU A 86 -15.66 11.15 -12.61
C LEU A 86 -16.00 10.08 -11.55
N PHE A 87 -16.16 8.83 -11.96
CA PHE A 87 -16.40 7.74 -11.02
C PHE A 87 -15.22 7.48 -10.09
N VAL A 88 -13.98 7.50 -10.62
CA VAL A 88 -12.76 7.37 -9.80
C VAL A 88 -12.73 8.46 -8.73
N TYR A 89 -13.04 9.71 -9.07
CA TYR A 89 -13.10 10.79 -8.09
C TYR A 89 -14.11 10.51 -6.96
N LEU A 90 -15.34 10.11 -7.30
CA LEU A 90 -16.40 9.82 -6.32
C LEU A 90 -16.01 8.65 -5.41
N ILE A 91 -15.45 7.61 -6.01
CA ILE A 91 -14.94 6.42 -5.34
C ILE A 91 -13.82 6.79 -4.37
N ASP A 92 -12.80 7.50 -4.84
CA ASP A 92 -11.61 7.83 -4.06
C ASP A 92 -11.97 8.74 -2.89
N TYR A 93 -12.82 9.74 -3.13
CA TYR A 93 -13.31 10.63 -2.07
C TYR A 93 -14.05 9.86 -0.98
N THR A 94 -14.98 8.99 -1.37
CA THR A 94 -15.78 8.19 -0.42
C THR A 94 -14.89 7.20 0.34
N SER A 95 -13.99 6.54 -0.38
CA SER A 95 -12.99 5.61 0.17
C SER A 95 -12.10 6.30 1.20
N LEU A 96 -11.57 7.49 0.89
CA LEU A 96 -10.75 8.28 1.81
C LEU A 96 -11.50 8.64 3.10
N LYS A 97 -12.78 9.02 2.96
CA LYS A 97 -13.64 9.36 4.11
C LYS A 97 -13.82 8.16 5.04
N ILE A 98 -14.04 6.97 4.49
CA ILE A 98 -14.16 5.71 5.26
C ILE A 98 -12.84 5.40 5.97
N ILE A 99 -11.71 5.52 5.27
CA ILE A 99 -10.38 5.30 5.84
C ILE A 99 -10.12 6.24 7.02
N ILE A 100 -10.36 7.54 6.85
CA ILE A 100 -10.11 8.55 7.90
C ILE A 100 -10.97 8.26 9.14
N LYS A 101 -12.25 7.93 8.95
CA LYS A 101 -13.15 7.57 10.05
C LYS A 101 -12.67 6.30 10.77
N THR A 102 -12.27 5.29 10.02
CA THR A 102 -11.74 4.03 10.55
C THR A 102 -10.44 4.27 11.34
N LYS A 103 -9.52 5.10 10.83
CA LYS A 103 -8.31 5.52 11.57
C LYS A 103 -8.65 6.18 12.91
N SER A 104 -9.61 7.10 12.90
CA SER A 104 -10.04 7.82 14.12
C SER A 104 -10.62 6.86 15.16
N ASP A 105 -11.48 5.94 14.73
CA ASP A 105 -12.10 4.96 15.63
C ASP A 105 -11.09 3.93 16.16
N LEU A 106 -10.10 3.52 15.34
CA LEU A 106 -8.98 2.68 15.77
C LEU A 106 -8.15 3.37 16.84
N ARG A 107 -7.75 4.64 16.64
CA ARG A 107 -7.00 5.41 17.65
C ARG A 107 -7.78 5.56 18.96
N LYS A 108 -9.08 5.87 18.89
CA LYS A 108 -9.95 5.96 20.08
C LYS A 108 -9.99 4.64 20.85
N LYS A 109 -10.14 3.51 20.15
CA LYS A 109 -10.15 2.18 20.80
C LYS A 109 -8.80 1.82 21.39
N MET A 110 -7.70 2.07 20.68
CA MET A 110 -6.35 1.81 21.20
C MET A 110 -6.09 2.63 22.47
N ILE A 111 -6.42 3.92 22.48
CA ILE A 111 -6.28 4.77 23.66
C ILE A 111 -7.15 4.26 24.81
N LYS A 112 -8.42 3.92 24.56
CA LYS A 112 -9.31 3.35 25.58
C LYS A 112 -8.76 2.06 26.17
N SER A 113 -8.19 1.19 25.34
CA SER A 113 -7.53 -0.03 25.81
C SER A 113 -6.31 0.29 26.69
N VAL A 114 -5.49 1.26 26.30
CA VAL A 114 -4.32 1.70 27.09
C VAL A 114 -4.74 2.27 28.45
N ILE A 115 -5.77 3.13 28.50
CA ILE A 115 -6.26 3.73 29.75
C ILE A 115 -6.85 2.67 30.70
N ASN A 116 -7.46 1.61 30.16
CA ASN A 116 -8.06 0.53 30.95
C ASN A 116 -7.05 -0.55 31.40
N LEU A 117 -5.77 -0.45 31.00
CA LEU A 117 -4.74 -1.37 31.48
C LEU A 117 -4.43 -1.09 32.95
N ARG A 118 -4.17 -2.15 33.72
CA ARG A 118 -3.71 -2.01 35.10
C ARG A 118 -2.32 -1.34 35.09
N PRO A 119 -1.97 -0.50 36.09
CA PRO A 119 -0.67 0.17 36.14
C PRO A 119 0.53 -0.79 36.02
N ILE A 120 0.42 -2.01 36.57
CA ILE A 120 1.47 -3.03 36.51
C ILE A 120 1.66 -3.62 35.09
N ASP A 121 0.60 -3.65 34.30
CA ASP A 121 0.63 -4.09 32.90
C ASP A 121 1.14 -2.95 31.98
N LEU A 122 1.04 -1.68 32.41
CA LEU A 122 1.51 -0.50 31.67
C LEU A 122 3.03 -0.35 31.71
N ASN A 123 3.67 -0.66 32.84
CA ASN A 123 5.13 -0.65 33.01
C ASN A 123 5.86 -1.69 32.13
N LEU A 124 5.13 -2.61 31.49
CA LEU A 124 5.67 -3.57 30.53
C LEU A 124 5.87 -2.98 29.13
N PHE A 125 5.32 -1.80 28.85
CA PHE A 125 5.39 -1.15 27.55
C PHE A 125 6.20 0.13 27.63
N ASP A 126 7.20 0.26 26.75
CA ASP A 126 7.87 1.55 26.56
C ASP A 126 6.88 2.54 25.92
N SER A 127 6.78 3.74 26.49
CA SER A 127 5.91 4.79 25.95
C SER A 127 6.24 5.13 24.50
N GLY A 128 7.50 4.93 24.09
CA GLY A 128 7.94 5.05 22.70
C GLY A 128 7.30 4.05 21.76
N ASP A 129 7.37 2.75 22.11
CA ASP A 129 6.73 1.68 21.35
C ASP A 129 5.21 1.87 21.28
N LEU A 130 4.57 2.35 22.35
CA LEU A 130 3.14 2.68 22.35
C LEU A 130 2.80 3.82 21.37
N ILE A 131 3.56 4.91 21.39
CA ILE A 131 3.36 6.04 20.47
C ILE A 131 3.60 5.59 19.02
N TYR A 132 4.68 4.86 18.76
CA TYR A 132 5.00 4.31 17.44
C TYR A 132 3.86 3.46 16.90
N ARG A 133 3.30 2.56 17.72
CA ARG A 133 2.15 1.72 17.33
C ARG A 133 0.88 2.54 17.08
N LEU A 134 0.62 3.56 17.90
CA LEU A 134 -0.56 4.43 17.77
C LEU A 134 -0.52 5.28 16.49
N THR A 135 0.67 5.71 16.06
CA THR A 135 0.84 6.55 14.87
C THR A 135 1.03 5.72 13.61
N ASN A 136 1.99 4.80 13.62
CA ASN A 136 2.49 4.13 12.41
C ASN A 136 1.62 2.94 12.03
N ASN A 137 1.31 2.02 12.95
CA ASN A 137 0.48 0.85 12.61
C ASN A 137 -0.93 1.26 12.15
N VAL A 138 -1.50 2.34 12.71
CA VAL A 138 -2.81 2.86 12.26
C VAL A 138 -2.72 3.43 10.84
N ASN A 139 -1.59 4.03 10.47
CA ASN A 139 -1.35 4.49 9.10
C ASN A 139 -1.16 3.29 8.15
N ASP A 140 -0.39 2.29 8.54
CA ASP A 140 -0.16 1.06 7.77
C ASP A 140 -1.48 0.35 7.41
N VAL A 141 -2.43 0.27 8.36
CA VAL A 141 -3.78 -0.30 8.11
C VAL A 141 -4.49 0.39 6.94
N SER A 142 -4.29 1.69 6.80
CA SER A 142 -4.95 2.48 5.76
C SER A 142 -4.27 2.39 4.42
N GLU A 143 -2.95 2.27 4.42
CA GLU A 143 -2.20 1.92 3.22
C GLU A 143 -2.57 0.53 2.73
N LEU A 144 -2.72 -0.43 3.64
CA LEU A 144 -3.18 -1.77 3.33
C LEU A 144 -4.60 -1.75 2.74
N TYR A 145 -5.51 -0.95 3.31
CA TYR A 145 -6.85 -0.77 2.73
C TYR A 145 -6.78 -0.22 1.30
N ARG A 146 -5.97 0.81 1.06
CA ARG A 146 -5.77 1.38 -0.28
C ARG A 146 -5.18 0.34 -1.24
N ALA A 147 -4.20 -0.45 -0.78
CA ALA A 147 -3.57 -1.50 -1.57
C ALA A 147 -4.56 -2.59 -1.95
N VAL A 148 -5.39 -3.06 -1.00
CA VAL A 148 -6.46 -4.04 -1.26
C VAL A 148 -7.47 -3.47 -2.25
N TYR A 149 -7.87 -2.21 -2.10
CA TYR A 149 -8.80 -1.56 -3.02
C TYR A 149 -8.25 -1.48 -4.45
N PHE A 150 -6.99 -1.05 -4.60
CA PHE A 150 -6.30 -0.99 -5.88
C PHE A 150 -6.13 -2.38 -6.52
N PHE A 151 -5.81 -3.38 -5.72
CA PHE A 151 -5.71 -4.77 -6.15
C PHE A 151 -7.05 -5.30 -6.66
N ILE A 152 -8.15 -5.04 -5.94
CA ILE A 152 -9.50 -5.40 -6.37
C ILE A 152 -9.86 -4.72 -7.70
N GLY A 153 -9.61 -3.41 -7.83
CA GLY A 153 -9.88 -2.67 -9.06
C GLY A 153 -9.07 -3.16 -10.27
N SER A 154 -7.89 -3.73 -10.02
CA SER A 154 -7.04 -4.29 -11.07
C SER A 154 -7.68 -5.53 -11.71
N PHE A 155 -8.49 -6.32 -11.00
CA PHE A 155 -9.22 -7.45 -11.59
C PHE A 155 -10.17 -7.01 -12.70
N GLY A 156 -10.89 -5.91 -12.52
CA GLY A 156 -11.81 -5.40 -13.56
C GLY A 156 -11.08 -4.98 -14.83
N LYS A 157 -9.94 -4.32 -14.68
CA LYS A 157 -9.11 -3.87 -15.81
C LYS A 157 -8.46 -5.06 -16.53
N VAL A 158 -7.90 -6.01 -15.78
CA VAL A 158 -7.27 -7.21 -16.33
C VAL A 158 -8.30 -8.10 -17.03
N SER A 159 -9.44 -8.36 -16.40
CA SER A 159 -10.50 -9.17 -17.01
C SER A 159 -11.09 -8.48 -18.26
N GLY A 160 -11.31 -7.17 -18.21
CA GLY A 160 -11.75 -6.40 -19.36
C GLY A 160 -10.75 -6.45 -20.51
N SER A 161 -9.45 -6.32 -20.21
CA SER A 161 -8.37 -6.40 -21.19
C SER A 161 -8.27 -7.78 -21.84
N LEU A 162 -8.36 -8.85 -21.04
CA LEU A 162 -8.38 -10.21 -21.56
C LEU A 162 -9.58 -10.44 -22.49
N VAL A 163 -10.79 -10.10 -22.04
CA VAL A 163 -12.01 -10.29 -22.83
C VAL A 163 -11.92 -9.57 -24.16
N VAL A 164 -11.56 -8.28 -24.17
CA VAL A 164 -11.48 -7.52 -25.42
C VAL A 164 -10.31 -7.98 -26.29
N GLY A 165 -9.18 -8.33 -25.70
CA GLY A 165 -8.03 -8.88 -26.41
C GLY A 165 -8.41 -10.13 -27.19
N PHE A 166 -9.02 -11.12 -26.53
CA PHE A 166 -9.44 -12.37 -27.18
C PHE A 166 -10.51 -12.16 -28.26
N ILE A 167 -11.43 -11.21 -28.06
CA ILE A 167 -12.44 -10.84 -29.07
C ILE A 167 -11.79 -10.21 -30.31
N LEU A 168 -10.75 -9.38 -30.14
CA LEU A 168 -10.08 -8.70 -31.25
C LEU A 168 -9.10 -9.61 -31.99
N SER A 169 -8.23 -10.32 -31.26
CA SER A 169 -7.31 -11.32 -31.82
C SER A 169 -6.83 -12.25 -30.71
N TRP A 170 -7.25 -13.51 -30.79
CA TRP A 170 -6.83 -14.53 -29.83
C TRP A 170 -5.34 -14.89 -29.97
N GLN A 171 -4.77 -14.84 -31.18
CA GLN A 171 -3.35 -15.14 -31.42
C GLN A 171 -2.43 -14.09 -30.78
N LEU A 172 -2.72 -12.80 -30.98
CA LEU A 172 -1.94 -11.72 -30.36
C LEU A 172 -2.09 -11.73 -28.84
N SER A 173 -3.30 -12.01 -28.35
CA SER A 173 -3.59 -12.08 -26.91
C SER A 173 -2.76 -13.15 -26.20
N ILE A 174 -2.66 -14.36 -26.77
CA ILE A 174 -1.84 -15.43 -26.19
C ILE A 174 -0.37 -15.02 -26.13
N THR A 175 0.15 -14.41 -27.20
CA THR A 175 1.55 -13.92 -27.22
C THR A 175 1.80 -12.90 -26.11
N ILE A 176 0.91 -11.92 -25.93
CA ILE A 176 1.02 -10.91 -24.88
C ILE A 176 0.95 -11.54 -23.48
N ILE A 177 0.06 -12.52 -23.28
CA ILE A 177 -0.05 -13.24 -22.00
C ILE A 177 1.25 -13.99 -21.69
N LEU A 178 1.84 -14.68 -22.67
CA LEU A 178 3.12 -15.38 -22.50
C LEU A 178 4.26 -14.42 -22.14
N LEU A 179 4.34 -13.27 -22.82
CA LEU A 179 5.31 -12.22 -22.48
C LEU A 179 5.08 -11.68 -21.06
N GLY A 180 3.82 -11.49 -20.66
CA GLY A 180 3.47 -11.06 -19.31
C GLY A 180 3.88 -12.06 -18.23
N ILE A 181 3.69 -13.36 -18.47
CA ILE A 181 4.12 -14.42 -17.54
C ILE A 181 5.65 -14.43 -17.39
N LEU A 182 6.37 -14.31 -18.52
CA LEU A 182 7.83 -14.20 -18.50
C LEU A 182 8.29 -12.98 -17.71
N LYS A 183 7.65 -11.82 -17.89
CA LYS A 183 7.92 -10.60 -17.12
C LYS A 183 7.74 -10.82 -15.62
N ILE A 184 6.60 -11.38 -15.19
CA ILE A 184 6.34 -11.69 -13.78
C ILE A 184 7.44 -12.60 -13.20
N TRP A 185 7.93 -13.56 -13.98
CA TRP A 185 9.00 -14.45 -13.54
C TRP A 185 10.34 -13.73 -13.32
N LEU A 186 10.70 -12.81 -14.22
CA LEU A 186 11.89 -11.96 -14.07
C LEU A 186 11.78 -11.03 -12.85
N ASP A 187 10.62 -10.41 -12.66
CA ASP A 187 10.40 -9.43 -11.59
C ASP A 187 10.46 -10.06 -10.18
N LYS A 188 10.08 -11.34 -10.03
CA LYS A 188 10.09 -12.05 -8.73
C LYS A 188 11.44 -11.95 -8.00
N THR A 189 12.54 -12.07 -8.74
CA THR A 189 13.89 -12.07 -8.15
C THR A 189 14.23 -10.69 -7.59
N VAL A 190 13.85 -9.63 -8.31
CA VAL A 190 14.08 -8.25 -7.91
C VAL A 190 13.22 -7.87 -6.70
N ILE A 191 11.93 -8.22 -6.76
CA ILE A 191 10.97 -7.96 -5.67
C ILE A 191 11.45 -8.60 -4.36
N LYS A 192 11.92 -9.85 -4.40
CA LYS A 192 12.42 -10.54 -3.20
C LYS A 192 13.58 -9.80 -2.55
N LYS A 193 14.55 -9.34 -3.35
CA LYS A 193 15.70 -8.58 -2.87
C LYS A 193 15.29 -7.24 -2.26
N LEU A 194 14.35 -6.55 -2.91
CA LEU A 194 13.81 -5.28 -2.43
C LEU A 194 13.10 -5.46 -1.07
N GLN A 195 12.27 -6.50 -0.94
CA GLN A 195 11.58 -6.82 0.32
C GLN A 195 12.55 -7.06 1.48
N ASP A 196 13.67 -7.74 1.24
CA ASP A 196 14.66 -8.01 2.30
C ASP A 196 15.38 -6.74 2.77
N ILE A 197 15.65 -5.79 1.86
CA ILE A 197 16.23 -4.48 2.22
C ILE A 197 15.21 -3.62 2.96
N ILE A 198 13.97 -3.56 2.48
CA ILE A 198 12.90 -2.80 3.15
C ILE A 198 12.69 -3.31 4.60
N LYS A 199 12.77 -4.64 4.82
CA LYS A 199 12.70 -5.19 6.18
C LYS A 199 13.85 -4.71 7.07
N LYS A 200 15.07 -4.62 6.54
CA LYS A 200 16.24 -4.10 7.28
C LYS A 200 16.07 -2.62 7.60
N ILE A 201 15.66 -1.81 6.61
CA ILE A 201 15.43 -0.37 6.80
C ILE A 201 14.39 -0.14 7.91
N LYS A 202 13.26 -0.85 7.88
CA LYS A 202 12.23 -0.75 8.93
C LYS A 202 12.74 -1.12 10.33
N ALA A 203 13.64 -2.11 10.42
CA ALA A 203 14.24 -2.48 11.70
C ALA A 203 15.17 -1.38 12.23
N ILE A 204 16.04 -0.82 11.37
CA ILE A 204 16.94 0.28 11.72
C ILE A 204 16.15 1.53 12.12
N GLU A 205 15.07 1.85 11.40
CA GLU A 205 14.20 2.99 11.70
C GLU A 205 13.54 2.86 13.08
N SER A 206 13.10 1.65 13.44
CA SER A 206 12.57 1.38 14.79
C SER A 206 13.62 1.62 15.88
N ASP A 207 14.87 1.22 15.65
CA ASP A 207 15.94 1.43 16.60
C ASP A 207 16.35 2.91 16.72
N LEU A 208 16.37 3.65 15.60
CA LEU A 208 16.56 5.11 15.61
C LEU A 208 15.52 5.82 16.48
N VAL A 209 14.23 5.47 16.34
CA VAL A 209 13.16 6.07 17.15
C VAL A 209 13.37 5.79 18.64
N LYS A 210 13.77 4.58 19.02
CA LYS A 210 14.06 4.23 20.42
C LYS A 210 15.23 5.05 20.97
N GLU A 211 16.34 5.11 20.24
CA GLU A 211 17.52 5.88 20.66
C GLU A 211 17.19 7.36 20.85
N VAL A 212 16.47 7.97 19.91
CA VAL A 212 16.05 9.38 20.03
C VAL A 212 15.21 9.60 21.29
N LEU A 213 14.31 8.69 21.63
CA LEU A 213 13.51 8.79 22.85
C LEU A 213 14.35 8.64 24.13
N GLU A 214 15.33 7.74 24.13
CA GLU A 214 16.29 7.61 25.24
C GLU A 214 17.13 8.88 25.41
N TYR A 215 17.60 9.46 24.30
CA TYR A 215 18.36 10.71 24.32
C TYR A 215 17.52 11.89 24.83
N ILE A 216 16.24 11.98 24.43
CA ILE A 216 15.33 13.02 24.93
C ILE A 216 15.09 12.85 26.44
N ARG A 217 14.81 11.63 26.90
CA ARG A 217 14.58 11.32 28.32
C ARG A 217 15.82 11.58 29.18
N GLY A 218 17.00 11.26 28.67
CA GLY A 218 18.29 11.44 29.35
C GLY A 218 18.94 12.80 29.13
N SER A 219 18.34 13.70 28.34
CA SER A 219 18.95 14.96 27.88
C SER A 219 19.56 15.80 29.00
N PHE A 220 18.87 15.92 30.14
CA PHE A 220 19.39 16.64 31.31
C PHE A 220 20.67 16.00 31.87
N PHE A 221 20.69 14.67 31.99
CA PHE A 221 21.86 13.93 32.46
C PHE A 221 23.04 14.12 31.49
N PHE A 222 22.80 14.00 30.19
CA PHE A 222 23.86 14.15 29.19
C PHE A 222 24.52 15.52 29.16
N ARG A 223 23.74 16.59 29.41
CA ARG A 223 24.25 17.96 29.54
C ARG A 223 25.11 18.15 30.79
N ILE A 224 24.70 17.58 31.93
CA ILE A 224 25.45 17.70 33.19
C ILE A 224 26.81 16.99 33.10
N PHE A 225 26.85 15.82 32.46
CA PHE A 225 28.07 15.02 32.34
C PHE A 225 28.96 15.42 31.15
N GLY A 226 28.58 16.43 30.35
CA GLY A 226 29.36 16.90 29.20
C GLY A 226 29.56 15.87 28.09
N ASN A 227 28.63 14.90 27.95
CA ASN A 227 28.76 13.75 27.04
C ASN A 227 28.05 13.94 25.68
N GLU A 228 27.75 15.18 25.31
CA GLU A 228 26.94 15.51 24.12
C GLU A 228 27.56 14.98 22.83
N GLU A 229 28.86 15.20 22.61
CA GLU A 229 29.56 14.72 21.41
C GLU A 229 29.56 13.19 21.30
N ARG A 230 29.69 12.48 22.42
CA ARG A 230 29.67 11.02 22.43
C ARG A 230 28.33 10.49 21.93
N ILE A 231 27.23 11.13 22.32
CA ILE A 231 25.87 10.74 21.90
C ILE A 231 25.65 11.05 20.43
N ILE A 232 26.08 12.22 19.97
CA ILE A 232 26.00 12.58 18.55
C ILE A 232 26.78 11.56 17.71
N ASN A 233 27.95 11.11 18.17
CA ASN A 233 28.73 10.08 17.48
C ASN A 233 28.06 8.69 17.50
N GLN A 234 27.39 8.32 18.60
CA GLN A 234 26.61 7.07 18.66
C GLN A 234 25.43 7.10 17.68
N PHE A 235 24.66 8.19 17.67
CA PHE A 235 23.57 8.41 16.73
C PHE A 235 24.06 8.38 15.27
N ARG A 236 25.21 9.01 14.99
CA ARG A 236 25.81 9.03 13.64
C ARG A 236 26.02 7.61 13.10
N ASN A 237 26.53 6.69 13.92
CA ASN A 237 26.78 5.30 13.48
C ASN A 237 25.50 4.56 13.08
N VAL A 238 24.39 4.77 13.79
CA VAL A 238 23.10 4.15 13.45
C VAL A 238 22.49 4.82 12.21
N ASN A 239 22.59 6.14 12.13
CA ASN A 239 22.10 6.91 10.99
C ASN A 239 22.89 6.60 9.70
N GLU A 240 24.20 6.32 9.79
CA GLU A 240 25.00 5.87 8.65
C GLU A 240 24.53 4.50 8.13
N LYS A 241 24.22 3.54 9.03
CA LYS A 241 23.63 2.26 8.61
C LYS A 241 22.29 2.44 7.91
N PHE A 242 21.44 3.35 8.40
CA PHE A 242 20.18 3.70 7.74
C PHE A 242 20.42 4.27 6.34
N ASN A 243 21.36 5.21 6.19
CA ASN A 243 21.72 5.80 4.92
C ASN A 243 22.25 4.76 3.92
N GLU A 244 23.14 3.87 4.35
CA GLU A 244 23.69 2.81 3.51
C GLU A 244 22.61 1.87 2.96
N GLU A 245 21.70 1.40 3.82
CA GLU A 245 20.61 0.51 3.38
C GLU A 245 19.60 1.26 2.50
N SER A 246 19.30 2.53 2.79
CA SER A 246 18.40 3.37 1.97
C SER A 246 18.98 3.66 0.58
N ILE A 247 20.30 3.89 0.47
CA ILE A 247 20.96 4.04 -0.83
C ILE A 247 20.93 2.72 -1.62
N LYS A 248 21.08 1.57 -0.95
CA LYS A 248 20.95 0.25 -1.60
C LYS A 248 19.53 0.02 -2.12
N GLU A 249 18.51 0.40 -1.35
CA GLU A 249 17.11 0.38 -1.78
C GLU A 249 16.93 1.25 -3.03
N ALA A 250 17.32 2.53 -2.96
CA ALA A 250 17.15 3.48 -4.06
C ALA A 250 17.85 3.00 -5.35
N LYS A 251 19.02 2.38 -5.24
CA LYS A 251 19.73 1.81 -6.39
C LYS A 251 18.95 0.65 -7.03
N ILE A 252 18.37 -0.24 -6.22
CA ILE A 252 17.57 -1.34 -6.73
C ILE A 252 16.27 -0.81 -7.34
N ASP A 253 15.60 0.14 -6.69
CA ASP A 253 14.38 0.73 -7.20
C ASP A 253 14.61 1.46 -8.54
N ALA A 254 15.68 2.26 -8.65
CA ALA A 254 16.07 2.91 -9.91
C ALA A 254 16.35 1.88 -11.02
N THR A 255 17.08 0.81 -10.71
CA THR A 255 17.36 -0.27 -11.68
C THR A 255 16.08 -0.99 -12.09
N THR A 256 15.18 -1.25 -11.13
CA THR A 256 13.87 -1.89 -11.37
C THR A 256 13.02 -1.03 -12.29
N ASN A 257 12.97 0.29 -12.06
CA ASN A 257 12.25 1.23 -12.90
C ASN A 257 12.75 1.24 -14.35
N VAL A 258 14.06 1.11 -14.57
CA VAL A 258 14.63 0.98 -15.92
C VAL A 258 14.23 -0.36 -16.55
N ILE A 259 14.38 -1.47 -15.83
CA ILE A 259 14.00 -2.81 -16.30
C ILE A 259 12.49 -2.86 -16.64
N MET A 260 11.65 -2.26 -15.81
CA MET A 260 10.19 -2.19 -16.00
C MET A 260 9.78 -1.40 -17.25
N LYS A 261 10.59 -0.43 -17.70
CA LYS A 261 10.34 0.37 -18.91
C LYS A 261 10.85 -0.27 -20.19
N LEU A 262 11.82 -1.20 -20.10
CA LEU A 262 12.38 -1.89 -21.27
C LEU A 262 11.47 -3.01 -21.81
N PHE A 263 10.47 -3.44 -21.02
CA PHE A 263 9.49 -4.49 -21.34
C PHE A 263 8.04 -4.00 -21.22
#